data_AF-A0A1X1Q8V3-F1
#
_entry.id   AF-A0A1X1Q8V3-F1
#
_cell.length_a   1.000
_cell.length_b   1.000
_cell.length_c   1.000
_cell.angle_alpha   90.00
_cell.angle_beta   90.00
_cell.angle_gamma   90.00
#
_symmetry.space_group_name_H-M   'P 1'
#
loop_
_entity.id
_entity.type
_entity.pdbx_description
1 polymer ?
#
loop_
_entity_poly.entity_id
_entity_poly.type
_entity_poly.pdbx_seq_one_letter_code
_entity_poly.pdbx_strand_id
1 'polypeptide(L)'
;MERAWPDRNEMAATIANSYGVPYGAVLRYCKENGCLEDACRIAYMAMLTDTSFDQVAGLKNKDNTWIDVTEALGITEDQVRAYRNNALAERINARYGIDKASVAALIDKQYKISDIVRASRLAKATGMDVMAVMSRKTMTNTWAELEIQFTGSGLEEP
;
A
#
# COMPACT_ATOMS: atom_id res chain seq x y z
N MET A 1 13.55 -24.70 4.00
CA MET A 1 12.30 -24.45 3.27
C MET A 1 12.65 -23.59 2.06
N GLU A 2 12.62 -24.15 0.86
CA GLU A 2 12.65 -23.32 -0.35
C GLU A 2 11.38 -22.48 -0.37
N ARG A 3 11.54 -21.16 -0.51
CA ARG A 3 10.43 -20.24 -0.68
C ARG A 3 9.88 -20.51 -2.08
N ALA A 4 8.91 -21.43 -2.19
CA ALA A 4 8.19 -21.66 -3.43
C ALA A 4 7.59 -20.31 -3.85
N TRP A 5 8.01 -19.81 -5.01
CA TRP A 5 7.38 -18.63 -5.58
C TRP A 5 5.91 -18.98 -5.82
N PRO A 6 4.95 -18.12 -5.40
CA PRO A 6 3.54 -18.39 -5.60
C PRO A 6 3.25 -18.67 -7.07
N ASP A 7 2.39 -19.65 -7.35
CA ASP A 7 2.03 -20.02 -8.72
C ASP A 7 1.41 -18.81 -9.45
N ARG A 8 1.51 -18.78 -10.79
CA ARG A 8 0.97 -17.69 -11.61
C ARG A 8 -0.52 -17.46 -11.34
N ASN A 9 -1.29 -18.51 -11.04
CA ASN A 9 -2.69 -18.38 -10.69
C ASN A 9 -2.90 -17.70 -9.33
N GLU A 10 -2.06 -17.99 -8.34
CA GLU A 10 -2.09 -17.36 -7.01
C GLU A 10 -1.71 -15.88 -7.10
N MET A 11 -0.71 -15.55 -7.91
CA MET A 11 -0.33 -14.16 -8.16
C MET A 11 -1.43 -13.38 -8.89
N ALA A 12 -2.09 -13.99 -9.90
CA ALA A 12 -3.23 -13.38 -10.58
C ALA A 12 -4.42 -13.16 -9.63
N ALA A 13 -4.70 -14.11 -8.74
CA ALA A 13 -5.73 -13.97 -7.70
C ALA A 13 -5.38 -12.84 -6.71
N THR A 14 -4.10 -12.73 -6.34
CA THR A 14 -3.61 -11.66 -5.47
C THR A 14 -3.81 -10.29 -6.10
N ILE A 15 -3.49 -10.13 -7.39
CA ILE A 15 -3.70 -8.88 -8.14
C ILE A 15 -5.19 -8.54 -8.18
N ALA A 16 -6.02 -9.50 -8.58
CA ALA A 16 -7.46 -9.33 -8.68
C ALA A 16 -8.08 -8.86 -7.37
N ASN A 17 -7.74 -9.52 -6.26
CA ASN A 17 -8.24 -9.18 -4.93
C ASN A 17 -7.72 -7.84 -4.43
N SER A 18 -6.46 -7.50 -4.71
CA SER A 18 -5.83 -6.25 -4.22
C SER A 18 -6.42 -5.01 -4.88
N TYR A 19 -6.80 -5.10 -6.16
CA TYR A 19 -7.27 -3.97 -6.95
C TYR A 19 -8.76 -4.03 -7.29
N GLY A 20 -9.49 -5.05 -6.81
CA GLY A 20 -10.92 -5.20 -7.05
C GLY A 20 -11.28 -5.46 -8.52
N VAL A 21 -10.37 -6.04 -9.31
CA VAL A 21 -10.60 -6.34 -10.73
C VAL A 21 -10.95 -7.82 -10.94
N PRO A 22 -11.65 -8.18 -12.04
CA PRO A 22 -12.05 -9.57 -12.28
C PRO A 22 -10.85 -10.52 -12.43
N TYR A 23 -10.76 -11.54 -11.57
CA TYR A 23 -9.72 -12.58 -11.64
C TYR A 23 -9.58 -13.21 -13.02
N GLY A 24 -10.71 -13.51 -13.68
CA GLY A 24 -10.71 -14.10 -15.01
C GLY A 24 -10.04 -13.21 -16.07
N ALA A 25 -10.18 -11.89 -15.96
CA ALA A 25 -9.54 -10.94 -16.88
C ALA A 25 -8.01 -10.90 -16.66
N VAL A 26 -7.58 -10.85 -15.40
CA VAL A 26 -6.15 -10.90 -15.02
C VAL A 26 -5.51 -12.19 -15.51
N LEU A 27 -6.15 -13.33 -15.23
CA LEU A 27 -5.63 -14.64 -15.60
C LEU A 27 -5.54 -14.81 -17.12
N ARG A 28 -6.58 -14.38 -17.85
CA ARG A 28 -6.60 -14.42 -19.32
C ARG A 28 -5.46 -13.58 -19.90
N TYR A 29 -5.30 -12.34 -19.44
CA TYR A 29 -4.21 -11.47 -19.88
C TYR A 29 -2.83 -12.11 -19.66
N CYS A 30 -2.60 -12.68 -18.48
CA CYS A 30 -1.36 -13.38 -18.17
C CYS A 30 -1.14 -14.67 -18.96
N LYS A 31 -2.18 -15.30 -19.52
CA LYS A 31 -2.05 -16.52 -20.34
C LYS A 31 -1.80 -16.20 -21.80
N GLU A 32 -2.43 -15.15 -22.31
CA GLU A 32 -2.49 -14.90 -23.75
C GLU A 32 -1.31 -14.08 -24.26
N ASN A 33 -0.90 -13.01 -23.56
CA ASN A 33 0.13 -12.09 -24.08
C ASN A 33 0.89 -11.27 -23.03
N GLY A 34 0.48 -11.31 -21.75
CA GLY A 34 0.98 -10.39 -20.72
C GLY A 34 1.85 -11.04 -19.65
N CYS A 35 2.70 -10.24 -19.01
CA CYS A 35 3.38 -10.62 -17.77
C CYS A 35 2.57 -10.17 -16.54
N LEU A 36 2.88 -10.75 -15.37
CA LEU A 36 2.22 -10.39 -14.10
C LEU A 36 2.47 -8.93 -13.70
N GLU A 37 3.61 -8.38 -14.08
CA GLU A 37 3.98 -6.99 -13.79
C GLU A 37 3.04 -6.03 -14.53
N ASP A 38 2.77 -6.29 -15.81
CA ASP A 38 1.83 -5.51 -16.61
C ASP A 38 0.40 -5.72 -16.15
N ALA A 39 0.01 -6.94 -15.79
CA ALA A 39 -1.30 -7.20 -15.20
C ALA A 39 -1.51 -6.40 -13.90
N CYS A 40 -0.48 -6.29 -13.07
CA CYS A 40 -0.50 -5.48 -11.86
C CYS A 40 -0.69 -3.98 -12.18
N ARG A 41 0.04 -3.46 -13.19
CA ARG A 41 -0.12 -2.07 -13.66
C ARG A 41 -1.52 -1.80 -14.18
N ILE A 42 -2.05 -2.68 -15.03
CA ILE A 42 -3.39 -2.56 -15.61
C ILE A 42 -4.44 -2.54 -14.50
N ALA A 43 -4.37 -3.49 -13.56
CA ALA A 43 -5.30 -3.56 -12.44
C ALA A 43 -5.26 -2.30 -11.57
N TYR A 44 -4.05 -1.78 -11.31
CA TYR A 44 -3.87 -0.53 -10.58
C TYR A 44 -4.49 0.68 -11.31
N MET A 45 -4.24 0.83 -12.61
CA MET A 45 -4.81 1.92 -13.42
C MET A 45 -6.33 1.83 -13.53
N ALA A 46 -6.86 0.61 -13.73
CA ALA A 46 -8.29 0.32 -13.75
C ALA A 46 -8.98 0.77 -12.45
N MET A 47 -8.40 0.40 -11.31
CA MET A 47 -8.90 0.81 -9.99
C MET A 47 -8.87 2.33 -9.79
N LEU A 48 -7.87 3.05 -10.33
CA LEU A 48 -7.76 4.50 -10.17
C LEU A 48 -8.74 5.30 -11.03
N THR A 49 -9.22 4.73 -12.13
CA THR A 49 -9.98 5.44 -13.17
C THR A 49 -11.40 4.91 -13.37
N ASP A 50 -11.84 3.98 -12.52
CA ASP A 50 -13.10 3.24 -12.68
C ASP A 50 -13.27 2.63 -14.09
N THR A 51 -12.14 2.38 -14.77
CA THR A 51 -12.09 1.81 -16.10
C THR A 51 -11.87 0.30 -15.96
N SER A 52 -12.53 -0.51 -16.81
CA SER A 52 -12.35 -1.96 -16.70
C SER A 52 -10.93 -2.40 -17.03
N PHE A 53 -10.51 -3.52 -16.44
CA PHE A 53 -9.20 -4.14 -16.70
C PHE A 53 -8.93 -4.32 -18.20
N ASP A 54 -9.90 -4.86 -18.94
CA ASP A 54 -9.74 -5.14 -20.37
C ASP A 54 -9.62 -3.85 -21.21
N GLN A 55 -10.33 -2.78 -20.82
CA GLN A 55 -10.20 -1.48 -21.49
C GLN A 55 -8.80 -0.90 -21.31
N VAL A 56 -8.27 -0.91 -20.07
CA VAL A 56 -6.90 -0.43 -19.80
C VAL A 56 -5.87 -1.30 -20.52
N ALA A 57 -6.03 -2.62 -20.52
CA ALA A 57 -5.16 -3.54 -21.24
C ALA A 57 -5.11 -3.24 -22.75
N GLY A 58 -6.26 -2.86 -23.33
CA GLY A 58 -6.38 -2.50 -24.75
C GLY A 58 -5.72 -1.17 -25.14
N LEU A 59 -5.39 -0.30 -24.18
CA LEU A 59 -4.68 0.96 -24.47
C LEU A 59 -3.19 0.75 -24.75
N LYS A 60 -2.60 -0.34 -24.25
CA LYS A 60 -1.18 -0.64 -24.48
C LYS A 60 -0.97 -1.26 -25.85
N ASN A 61 -0.07 -0.67 -26.63
CA ASN A 61 0.37 -1.22 -27.92
C ASN A 61 1.90 -1.15 -28.06
N LYS A 62 2.45 -1.50 -29.22
CA LYS A 62 3.90 -1.53 -29.45
C LYS A 62 4.55 -0.14 -29.57
N ASP A 63 3.74 0.89 -29.84
CA ASP A 63 4.19 2.24 -30.16
C ASP A 63 4.07 3.20 -28.96
N ASN A 64 3.55 2.72 -27.81
CA ASN A 64 3.43 3.50 -26.58
C ASN A 64 4.04 2.79 -25.36
N THR A 65 4.16 3.53 -24.27
CA THR A 65 4.65 3.09 -22.97
C THR A 65 3.53 3.06 -21.94
N TRP A 66 3.79 2.49 -20.76
CA TRP A 66 2.85 2.58 -19.64
C TRP A 66 2.68 4.00 -19.11
N ILE A 67 3.67 4.88 -19.32
CA ILE A 67 3.57 6.29 -18.98
C ILE A 67 2.51 6.95 -19.88
N ASP A 68 2.60 6.72 -21.20
CA ASP A 68 1.62 7.25 -22.16
C ASP A 68 0.20 6.76 -21.86
N VAL A 69 0.03 5.50 -21.45
CA VAL A 69 -1.28 4.95 -21.03
C VAL A 69 -1.79 5.65 -19.76
N THR A 70 -0.90 5.92 -18.79
CA THR A 70 -1.25 6.63 -17.55
C THR A 70 -1.73 8.05 -17.85
N GLU A 71 -1.02 8.75 -18.75
CA GLU A 71 -1.36 10.10 -19.19
C GLU A 71 -2.68 10.12 -19.99
N ALA A 72 -2.88 9.16 -20.90
CA ALA A 72 -4.11 9.03 -21.68
C ALA A 72 -5.34 8.75 -20.81
N LEU A 73 -5.15 8.05 -19.69
CA LEU A 73 -6.16 7.80 -18.68
C LEU A 73 -6.40 8.99 -17.74
N GLY A 74 -5.63 10.06 -17.85
CA GLY A 74 -5.75 11.26 -17.01
C GLY A 74 -5.41 11.00 -15.54
N ILE A 75 -4.62 9.97 -15.24
CA ILE A 75 -4.24 9.63 -13.86
C ILE A 75 -3.29 10.71 -13.33
N THR A 76 -3.70 11.36 -12.25
CA THR A 76 -2.91 12.45 -11.62
C THR A 76 -2.05 11.94 -10.47
N GLU A 77 -0.98 12.69 -10.15
CA GLU A 77 -0.17 12.41 -8.97
C GLU A 77 -0.98 12.43 -7.67
N ASP A 78 -2.01 13.28 -7.59
CA ASP A 78 -2.88 13.38 -6.42
C ASP A 78 -3.74 12.13 -6.24
N GLN A 79 -4.29 11.55 -7.32
CA GLN A 79 -4.99 10.27 -7.25
C GLN A 79 -4.06 9.14 -6.79
N VAL A 80 -2.85 9.09 -7.34
CA VAL A 80 -1.82 8.12 -6.93
C VAL A 80 -1.46 8.27 -5.46
N ARG A 81 -1.29 9.51 -4.99
CA ARG A 81 -0.95 9.83 -3.60
C ARG A 81 -2.09 9.44 -2.65
N ALA A 82 -3.32 9.81 -2.97
CA ALA A 82 -4.50 9.46 -2.19
C ALA A 82 -4.65 7.95 -2.03
N TYR A 83 -4.48 7.20 -3.12
CA TYR A 83 -4.51 5.74 -3.06
C TYR A 83 -3.40 5.17 -2.16
N ARG A 84 -2.14 5.61 -2.34
CA ARG A 84 -1.01 5.14 -1.52
C ARG A 84 -1.24 5.41 -0.03
N ASN A 85 -1.77 6.58 0.30
CA ASN A 85 -2.08 6.98 1.67
C ASN A 85 -3.19 6.10 2.26
N ASN A 86 -4.26 5.85 1.50
CA ASN A 86 -5.34 4.96 1.93
C ASN A 86 -4.84 3.52 2.13
N ALA A 87 -4.08 2.98 1.19
CA ALA A 87 -3.49 1.64 1.30
C ALA A 87 -2.55 1.51 2.50
N LEU A 88 -1.79 2.56 2.84
CA LEU A 88 -0.99 2.60 4.06
C LEU A 88 -1.87 2.58 5.32
N ALA A 89 -2.92 3.39 5.35
CA ALA A 89 -3.87 3.43 6.47
C ALA A 89 -4.57 2.09 6.70
N GLU A 90 -5.03 1.44 5.62
CA GLU A 90 -5.59 0.08 5.65
C GLU A 90 -4.59 -0.92 6.25
N ARG A 91 -3.33 -0.90 5.79
CA ARG A 91 -2.30 -1.82 6.29
C ARG A 91 -1.97 -1.59 7.76
N ILE A 92 -1.89 -0.34 8.20
CA ILE A 92 -1.65 0.00 9.60
C ILE A 92 -2.86 -0.41 10.45
N ASN A 93 -4.08 -0.18 9.98
CA ASN A 93 -5.28 -0.60 10.67
C ASN A 93 -5.35 -2.12 10.83
N ALA A 94 -5.13 -2.88 9.74
CA ALA A 94 -5.14 -4.34 9.78
C ALA A 94 -4.05 -4.91 10.71
N ARG A 95 -2.86 -4.30 10.73
CA ARG A 95 -1.71 -4.82 11.49
C ARG A 95 -1.71 -4.40 12.96
N TYR A 96 -2.08 -3.16 13.24
CA TYR A 96 -1.92 -2.54 14.56
C TYR A 96 -3.24 -2.09 15.18
N GLY A 97 -4.37 -2.20 14.48
CA GLY A 97 -5.68 -1.76 14.97
C GLY A 97 -5.81 -0.25 15.11
N ILE A 98 -4.89 0.53 14.56
CA ILE A 98 -4.94 1.99 14.58
C ILE A 98 -5.98 2.47 13.57
N ASP A 99 -6.83 3.41 13.94
CA ASP A 99 -7.88 3.89 13.05
C ASP A 99 -7.30 4.64 11.84
N LYS A 100 -7.97 4.51 10.70
CA LYS A 100 -7.49 5.06 9.43
C LYS A 100 -7.46 6.59 9.43
N ALA A 101 -8.33 7.24 10.19
CA ALA A 101 -8.42 8.70 10.24
C ALA A 101 -7.21 9.29 10.98
N SER A 102 -6.75 8.68 12.07
CA SER A 102 -5.52 9.07 12.76
C SER A 102 -4.29 8.90 11.87
N VAL A 103 -4.22 7.81 11.10
CA VAL A 103 -3.13 7.62 10.13
C VAL A 103 -3.17 8.69 9.04
N ALA A 104 -4.34 8.97 8.47
CA ALA A 104 -4.50 10.03 7.47
C ALA A 104 -4.08 11.39 8.02
N ALA A 105 -4.49 11.74 9.25
CA ALA A 105 -4.10 12.98 9.90
C ALA A 105 -2.58 13.10 10.11
N LEU A 106 -1.89 11.99 10.39
CA LEU A 106 -0.43 11.98 10.48
C LEU A 106 0.25 12.19 9.12
N ILE A 107 -0.32 11.61 8.06
CA ILE A 107 0.17 11.81 6.69
C ILE A 107 -0.03 13.27 6.25
N ASP A 108 -1.19 13.86 6.54
CA ASP A 108 -1.50 15.26 6.22
C ASP A 108 -0.57 16.24 6.96
N LYS A 109 -0.14 15.89 8.17
CA LYS A 109 0.89 16.60 8.93
C LYS A 109 2.32 16.36 8.43
N GLN A 110 2.48 15.65 7.31
CA GLN A 110 3.76 15.33 6.66
C GLN A 110 4.73 14.53 7.54
N TYR A 111 4.22 13.74 8.49
CA TYR A 111 5.07 12.79 9.22
C TYR A 111 5.62 11.73 8.26
N LYS A 112 6.86 11.29 8.52
CA LYS A 112 7.47 10.21 7.72
C LYS A 112 6.69 8.92 7.95
N ILE A 113 6.43 8.18 6.87
CA ILE A 113 5.73 6.89 6.92
C ILE A 113 6.39 5.93 7.93
N SER A 114 7.73 5.89 7.99
CA SER A 114 8.47 5.07 8.95
C SER A 114 8.16 5.43 10.41
N ASP A 115 7.96 6.72 10.69
CA ASP A 115 7.64 7.21 12.03
C ASP A 115 6.19 6.83 12.38
N ILE A 116 5.26 6.99 11.43
CA ILE A 116 3.85 6.59 11.61
C ILE A 116 3.75 5.09 11.93
N VAL A 117 4.49 4.24 11.22
CA VAL A 117 4.50 2.79 11.44
C VAL A 117 5.05 2.44 12.83
N ARG A 118 6.16 3.06 13.25
CA ARG A 118 6.74 2.84 14.59
C ARG A 118 5.82 3.32 15.70
N ALA A 119 5.24 4.51 15.56
CA ALA A 119 4.25 5.04 16.49
C ALA A 119 3.04 4.10 16.61
N SER A 120 2.55 3.57 15.48
CA SER A 120 1.40 2.65 15.45
C SER A 120 1.69 1.33 16.15
N ARG A 121 2.88 0.75 15.94
CA ARG A 121 3.32 -0.46 16.63
C ARG A 121 3.39 -0.24 18.14
N LEU A 122 3.97 0.88 18.55
CA LEU A 122 4.12 1.22 19.96
C LEU A 122 2.77 1.52 20.62
N ALA A 123 1.92 2.30 19.97
CA ALA A 123 0.54 2.57 20.41
C ALA A 123 -0.25 1.28 20.63
N LYS A 124 -0.14 0.31 19.70
CA LYS A 124 -0.76 -1.01 19.86
C LYS A 124 -0.20 -1.77 21.06
N ALA A 125 1.11 -1.75 21.26
CA ALA A 125 1.75 -2.48 22.35
C ALA A 125 1.40 -1.92 23.73
N THR A 126 1.17 -0.62 23.84
CA THR A 126 0.95 0.07 25.12
C THR A 126 -0.51 0.46 25.37
N GLY A 127 -1.38 0.28 24.37
CA GLY A 127 -2.77 0.74 24.41
C GLY A 127 -2.91 2.27 24.36
N MET A 128 -1.84 2.99 24.02
CA MET A 128 -1.85 4.44 23.91
C MET A 128 -2.46 4.90 22.59
N ASP A 129 -2.93 6.14 22.57
CA ASP A 129 -3.29 6.83 21.35
C ASP A 129 -2.05 7.11 20.47
N VAL A 130 -2.17 6.89 19.15
CA VAL A 130 -1.05 7.03 18.21
C VAL A 130 -0.58 8.47 18.06
N MET A 131 -1.48 9.46 18.20
CA MET A 131 -1.11 10.87 18.16
C MET A 131 -0.33 11.24 19.42
N ALA A 132 -0.74 10.72 20.58
CA ALA A 132 -0.02 10.87 21.83
C ALA A 132 1.40 10.27 21.74
N VAL A 133 1.56 9.06 21.21
CA VAL A 133 2.88 8.46 20.96
C VAL A 133 3.71 9.34 20.01
N MET A 134 3.13 9.77 18.89
CA MET A 134 3.83 10.60 17.91
C MET A 134 4.32 11.93 18.50
N SER A 135 3.49 12.59 19.33
CA SER A 135 3.84 13.86 19.99
C SER A 135 5.05 13.79 20.91
N ARG A 136 5.47 12.57 21.31
CA ARG A 136 6.62 12.33 22.19
C ARG A 136 7.91 12.19 21.41
N LYS A 137 7.83 12.02 20.08
CA LYS A 137 8.98 12.03 19.19
C LYS A 137 9.50 13.46 19.03
N THR A 138 10.73 13.69 19.47
CA THR A 138 11.46 14.96 19.31
C THR A 138 12.64 14.77 18.37
N MET A 139 13.41 15.83 18.11
CA MET A 139 14.66 15.73 17.34
C MET A 139 15.80 15.08 18.14
N THR A 140 15.70 15.07 19.47
CA THR A 140 16.78 14.65 20.37
C THR A 140 16.67 13.20 20.82
N ASN A 141 15.49 12.58 20.70
CA ASN A 141 15.28 11.18 21.08
C ASN A 141 15.14 10.25 19.87
N THR A 142 15.41 8.98 20.11
CA THR A 142 15.24 7.89 19.14
C THR A 142 13.96 7.12 19.42
N TRP A 143 13.51 6.34 18.44
CA TRP A 143 12.38 5.43 18.64
C TRP A 143 12.68 4.34 19.67
N ALA A 144 13.92 3.85 19.74
CA ALA A 144 14.33 2.85 20.73
C ALA A 144 14.23 3.41 22.16
N GLU A 145 14.66 4.66 22.38
CA GLU A 145 14.50 5.34 23.67
C GLU A 145 13.04 5.51 24.07
N LEU A 146 12.17 5.88 23.11
CA LEU A 146 10.73 5.95 23.37
C LEU A 146 10.15 4.58 23.70
N GLU A 147 10.51 3.54 22.95
CA GLU A 147 10.05 2.18 23.25
C GLU A 147 10.44 1.76 24.67
N ILE A 148 11.70 1.96 25.08
CA ILE A 148 12.14 1.69 26.45
C ILE A 148 11.36 2.54 27.46
N GLN A 149 11.17 3.83 27.18
CA GLN A 149 10.42 4.73 28.06
C GLN A 149 8.98 4.25 28.30
N PHE A 150 8.34 3.68 27.28
CA PHE A 150 6.94 3.27 27.36
C PHE A 150 6.73 1.82 27.80
N THR A 151 7.67 0.91 27.50
CA THR A 151 7.52 -0.52 27.80
C THR A 151 8.45 -1.02 28.90
N GLY A 152 9.47 -0.25 29.28
CA GLY A 152 10.49 -0.62 30.26
C GLY A 152 11.61 -1.51 29.71
N SER A 153 11.43 -2.16 28.57
CA SER A 153 12.39 -3.13 28.02
C SER A 153 12.60 -3.04 26.50
N GLY A 154 11.97 -2.08 25.81
CA GLY A 154 11.90 -2.03 24.34
C GLY A 154 10.85 -3.00 23.78
N LEU A 155 10.62 -2.98 22.47
CA LEU A 155 9.73 -3.94 21.78
C LEU A 155 10.58 -4.95 20.98
N GLU A 156 10.43 -6.25 21.27
CA GLU A 156 11.05 -7.31 20.47
C GLU A 156 10.62 -7.23 19.01
N GLU A 157 11.58 -7.26 18.08
CA GLU A 157 11.28 -7.29 16.64
C GLU A 157 10.42 -8.52 16.31
N PRO A 158 9.32 -8.36 15.54
CA PRO A 158 8.50 -9.48 15.10
C PRO A 158 9.21 -10.39 14.10
#